data_AF-A0A7V8T0E7-F1
#
_entry.id   AF-A0A7V8T0E7-F1
#
_cell.length_a   1.000
_cell.length_b   1.000
_cell.length_c   1.000
_cell.angle_alpha   90.00
_cell.angle_beta   90.00
_cell.angle_gamma   90.00
#
_symmetry.space_group_name_H-M   'P 1'
#
loop_
_entity.id
_entity.type
_entity.pdbx_description
1 polymer ?
#
loop_
_entity_poly.entity_id
_entity_poly.type
_entity_poly.pdbx_seq_one_letter_code
_entity_poly.pdbx_strand_id
1 'polypeptide(L)'
;MKVTRIRVQSSARPYSVVAGVGVIGHAAREIAELGHFSSMHVVSSPKVWRAAGKTVERGLHCSHRFALHLFNDAESAKHLGAVEHIARSLCQDGADRKALIIAVGGGVVGDVAGFAAASFLRGVALVHIPTTLVA
;
A
#
# COMPACT_ATOMS: atom_id res chain seq x y z
N MET A 1 -13.57 -11.47 16.66
CA MET A 1 -13.79 -10.86 15.33
C MET A 1 -13.67 -11.96 14.28
N LYS A 2 -14.61 -12.07 13.32
CA LYS A 2 -14.54 -13.11 12.28
C LYS A 2 -13.72 -12.58 11.11
N VAL A 3 -12.52 -13.11 10.94
CA VAL A 3 -11.61 -12.79 9.82
C VAL A 3 -11.62 -13.97 8.85
N THR A 4 -11.85 -13.68 7.58
CA THR A 4 -11.73 -14.64 6.48
C THR A 4 -10.37 -14.45 5.82
N ARG A 5 -9.59 -15.53 5.71
CA ARG A 5 -8.34 -15.52 4.94
C ARG A 5 -8.53 -16.32 3.66
N ILE A 6 -8.23 -15.70 2.54
CA ILE A 6 -8.31 -16.30 1.21
C ILE A 6 -6.89 -16.38 0.68
N ARG A 7 -6.40 -17.61 0.45
CA ARG A 7 -5.10 -17.81 -0.17
C ARG A 7 -5.25 -17.74 -1.68
N VAL A 8 -4.55 -16.82 -2.31
CA VAL A 8 -4.53 -16.66 -3.77
C VAL A 8 -3.27 -17.29 -4.31
N GLN A 9 -3.43 -18.21 -5.27
CA GLN A 9 -2.34 -18.76 -6.05
C GLN A 9 -2.18 -17.89 -7.30
N SER A 10 -1.00 -17.30 -7.48
CA SER A 10 -0.67 -16.54 -8.69
C SER A 10 0.62 -17.09 -9.31
N SER A 11 0.81 -16.83 -10.60
CA SER A 11 2.03 -17.22 -11.33
C SER A 11 3.28 -16.49 -10.82
N ALA A 12 3.12 -15.32 -10.19
CA ALA A 12 4.23 -14.58 -9.60
C ALA A 12 4.61 -15.17 -8.23
N ARG A 13 3.73 -15.02 -7.23
CA ARG A 13 3.86 -15.57 -5.88
C ARG A 13 2.49 -15.77 -5.23
N PRO A 14 2.31 -16.78 -4.36
CA PRO A 14 1.11 -16.87 -3.55
C PRO A 14 1.04 -15.71 -2.55
N TYR A 15 -0.17 -15.22 -2.30
CA TYR A 15 -0.43 -14.19 -1.29
C TYR A 15 -1.76 -14.45 -0.58
N SER A 16 -1.99 -13.73 0.52
CA SER A 16 -3.21 -13.85 1.33
C SER A 16 -4.03 -12.57 1.22
N VAL A 17 -5.33 -12.73 1.01
CA VAL A 17 -6.32 -11.67 1.21
C VAL A 17 -6.96 -11.88 2.58
N VAL A 18 -6.90 -10.85 3.42
CA VAL A 18 -7.46 -10.88 4.78
C VAL A 18 -8.65 -9.94 4.81
N ALA A 19 -9.84 -10.49 4.98
CA ALA A 19 -11.11 -9.75 4.91
C ALA A 19 -11.91 -9.91 6.20
N GLY A 20 -12.49 -8.82 6.67
CA GLY A 20 -13.33 -8.80 7.86
C GLY A 20 -13.58 -7.39 8.35
N VAL A 21 -14.65 -7.20 9.11
CA VAL A 21 -14.93 -5.93 9.78
C VAL A 21 -13.79 -5.64 10.75
N GLY A 22 -13.19 -4.45 10.67
CA GLY A 22 -12.11 -4.02 11.57
C GLY A 22 -10.74 -4.63 11.30
N VAL A 23 -10.55 -5.38 10.21
CA VAL A 23 -9.30 -6.10 9.89
C VAL A 23 -8.06 -5.19 9.84
N ILE A 24 -8.23 -3.92 9.46
CA ILE A 24 -7.17 -2.91 9.44
C ILE A 24 -6.46 -2.77 10.79
N GLY A 25 -7.16 -3.02 11.91
CA GLY A 25 -6.55 -3.01 13.25
C GLY A 25 -5.48 -4.08 13.48
N HIS A 26 -5.37 -5.06 12.57
CA HIS A 26 -4.37 -6.12 12.58
C HIS A 26 -3.28 -5.91 11.52
N ALA A 27 -3.31 -4.81 10.76
CA ALA A 27 -2.44 -4.62 9.60
C ALA A 27 -0.96 -4.69 9.95
N ALA A 28 -0.51 -4.09 11.06
CA ALA A 28 0.89 -4.18 11.47
C ALA A 28 1.33 -5.63 11.75
N ARG A 29 0.47 -6.44 12.36
CA ARG A 29 0.76 -7.86 12.59
C ARG A 29 0.86 -8.62 11.27
N GLU A 30 -0.12 -8.46 10.38
CA GLU A 30 -0.12 -9.13 9.07
C GLU A 30 1.11 -8.73 8.25
N ILE A 31 1.50 -7.45 8.27
CA ILE A 31 2.69 -6.95 7.58
C ILE A 31 3.98 -7.50 8.21
N ALA A 32 4.06 -7.56 9.55
CA ALA A 32 5.23 -8.12 10.23
C ALA A 32 5.44 -9.60 9.92
N GLU A 33 4.36 -10.36 9.71
CA GLU A 33 4.43 -11.78 9.30
C GLU A 33 4.94 -11.95 7.85
N LEU A 34 4.94 -10.91 7.00
CA LEU A 34 5.50 -10.96 5.65
C LEU A 34 7.04 -10.87 5.63
N GLY A 35 7.65 -10.33 6.69
CA GLY A 35 9.09 -10.21 6.83
C GLY A 35 9.56 -8.83 7.31
N HIS A 36 10.86 -8.58 7.14
CA HIS A 36 11.50 -7.33 7.55
C HIS A 36 11.68 -6.38 6.35
N PHE A 37 11.30 -5.13 6.55
CA PHE A 37 11.43 -4.06 5.57
C PHE A 37 12.32 -2.95 6.13
N SER A 38 13.12 -2.32 5.27
CA SER A 38 14.02 -1.21 5.64
C SER A 38 13.24 0.07 5.96
N SER A 39 12.16 0.30 5.23
CA SER A 39 11.26 1.44 5.38
C SER A 39 9.85 1.08 4.90
N MET A 40 8.85 1.85 5.35
CA MET A 40 7.46 1.71 4.93
C MET A 40 6.98 3.02 4.29
N HIS A 41 6.31 2.90 3.15
CA HIS A 41 5.88 4.02 2.33
C HIS A 41 4.40 3.84 1.97
N VAL A 42 3.54 4.70 2.50
CA VAL A 42 2.11 4.68 2.21
C VAL A 42 1.83 5.53 0.99
N VAL A 43 1.21 4.96 -0.04
CA VAL A 43 0.74 5.67 -1.22
C VAL A 43 -0.78 5.77 -1.16
N SER A 44 -1.31 7.00 -1.26
CA SER A 44 -2.74 7.26 -1.16
C SER A 44 -3.14 8.54 -1.90
N SER A 45 -4.40 8.94 -1.78
CA SER A 45 -4.91 10.23 -2.24
C SER A 45 -5.32 11.13 -1.08
N PRO A 46 -5.33 12.46 -1.26
CA PRO A 46 -5.80 13.37 -0.21
C PRO A 46 -7.22 13.05 0.28
N LYS A 47 -8.11 12.61 -0.63
CA LYS A 47 -9.50 12.24 -0.31
C LYS A 47 -9.55 10.99 0.55
N VAL A 48 -8.85 9.92 0.14
CA VAL A 48 -8.81 8.66 0.88
C VAL A 48 -8.12 8.85 2.23
N TRP A 49 -6.99 9.56 2.25
CA TRP A 49 -6.24 9.77 3.49
C TRP A 49 -7.03 10.56 4.52
N ARG A 50 -7.80 11.56 4.10
CA ARG A 50 -8.71 12.30 5.00
C ARG A 50 -9.77 11.39 5.62
N ALA A 51 -10.30 10.43 4.86
CA ALA A 51 -11.38 9.55 5.31
C ALA A 51 -10.86 8.38 6.17
N ALA A 52 -9.74 7.76 5.79
CA ALA A 52 -9.27 6.50 6.34
C ALA A 52 -7.90 6.57 7.05
N GLY A 53 -7.13 7.65 6.86
CA GLY A 53 -5.74 7.78 7.33
C GLY A 53 -5.59 7.52 8.83
N LYS A 54 -6.44 8.11 9.67
CA LYS A 54 -6.43 7.87 11.14
C LYS A 54 -6.65 6.40 11.53
N THR A 55 -7.41 5.65 10.73
CA THR A 55 -7.67 4.23 10.98
C THR A 55 -6.50 3.39 10.52
N VAL A 56 -5.89 3.74 9.38
CA VAL A 56 -4.68 3.09 8.87
C VAL A 56 -3.50 3.33 9.82
N GLU A 57 -3.27 4.56 10.26
CA GLU A 57 -2.23 4.93 11.23
C GLU A 57 -2.33 4.11 12.51
N ARG A 58 -3.54 3.98 13.08
CA ARG A 58 -3.77 3.14 14.26
C ARG A 58 -3.51 1.66 13.99
N GLY A 59 -3.93 1.16 12.82
CA GLY A 59 -3.80 -0.24 12.43
C GLY A 59 -2.37 -0.67 12.10
N LEU A 60 -1.55 0.25 11.60
CA LEU A 60 -0.13 0.04 11.34
C LEU A 60 0.74 0.15 12.61
N HIS A 61 0.13 0.46 13.77
CA HIS A 61 0.80 0.70 15.05
C HIS A 61 1.99 1.64 14.90
N CYS A 62 1.83 2.93 15.23
CA CYS A 62 2.82 4.02 15.03
C CYS A 62 4.27 3.78 15.52
N SER A 63 4.63 2.60 16.03
CA SER A 63 6.00 2.14 16.30
C SER A 63 6.90 2.13 15.07
N HIS A 64 6.39 2.13 13.84
CA HIS A 64 7.18 2.43 12.64
C HIS A 64 6.67 3.71 11.97
N ARG A 65 7.52 4.73 11.86
CA ARG A 65 7.26 5.90 11.01
C ARG A 65 7.24 5.43 9.57
N PHE A 66 6.10 5.55 8.90
CA PHE A 66 6.03 5.43 7.45
C PHE A 66 6.09 6.84 6.82
N ALA A 67 6.58 6.91 5.58
CA ALA A 67 6.44 8.11 4.75
C ALA A 67 5.10 8.07 4.00
N LEU A 68 4.47 9.23 3.82
CA LEU A 68 3.17 9.35 3.16
C LEU A 68 3.33 10.06 1.81
N HIS A 69 2.93 9.39 0.74
CA HIS A 69 2.99 9.87 -0.63
C HIS A 69 1.58 10.04 -1.17
N LEU A 70 1.15 11.29 -1.34
CA LEU A 70 -0.19 11.63 -1.81
C LEU A 70 -0.16 12.05 -3.27
N PHE A 71 -1.08 11.51 -4.06
CA PHE A 71 -1.30 11.93 -5.45
C PHE A 71 -2.79 12.04 -5.76
N ASN A 72 -3.13 12.59 -6.94
CA ASN A 72 -4.52 12.66 -7.39
C ASN A 72 -4.99 11.27 -7.88
N ASP A 73 -6.05 10.74 -7.29
CA ASP A 73 -6.62 9.41 -7.61
C ASP A 73 -7.78 9.45 -8.61
N ALA A 74 -7.94 10.54 -9.36
CA ALA A 74 -8.84 10.55 -10.51
C ALA A 74 -8.33 9.58 -11.60
N GLU A 75 -9.25 8.93 -12.33
CA GLU A 75 -8.88 8.04 -13.44
C GLU A 75 -8.02 8.76 -14.49
N SER A 76 -8.27 10.06 -14.72
CA SER A 76 -7.45 10.89 -15.61
C SER A 76 -5.99 11.05 -15.16
N ALA A 77 -5.71 10.85 -13.88
CA ALA A 77 -4.37 10.87 -13.31
C ALA A 77 -3.68 9.49 -13.34
N LYS A 78 -4.35 8.43 -13.82
CA LYS A 78 -3.80 7.09 -14.01
C LYS A 78 -2.90 7.02 -15.23
N HIS A 79 -1.78 7.73 -15.16
CA HIS A 79 -0.78 7.81 -16.23
C HIS A 79 0.64 7.71 -15.66
N LEU A 80 1.63 7.49 -16.54
CA LEU A 80 3.03 7.31 -16.13
C LEU A 80 3.61 8.49 -15.35
N GLY A 81 3.14 9.73 -15.59
CA GLY A 81 3.53 10.88 -14.78
C GLY A 81 3.19 10.75 -13.28
N ALA A 82 2.10 10.07 -12.91
CA ALA A 82 1.76 9.82 -11.51
C ALA A 82 2.69 8.76 -10.90
N VAL A 83 2.99 7.70 -11.66
CA VAL A 83 4.00 6.70 -11.28
C VAL A 83 5.36 7.35 -11.05
N GLU A 84 5.79 8.20 -11.98
CA GLU A 84 7.06 8.93 -11.87
C GLU A 84 7.09 9.83 -10.63
N HIS A 85 5.99 10.54 -10.35
CA HIS A 85 5.86 11.36 -9.16
C HIS A 85 6.03 10.53 -7.87
N ILE A 86 5.33 9.40 -7.76
CA ILE A 86 5.49 8.48 -6.63
C ILE A 86 6.91 7.95 -6.53
N ALA A 87 7.51 7.50 -7.64
CA ALA A 87 8.89 7.02 -7.67
C ALA A 87 9.91 8.08 -7.22
N ARG A 88 9.75 9.34 -7.63
CA ARG A 88 10.59 10.43 -7.13
C ARG A 88 10.43 10.65 -5.63
N SER A 89 9.20 10.63 -5.14
CA SER A 89 8.93 10.82 -3.71
C SER A 89 9.49 9.68 -2.86
N LEU A 90 9.43 8.43 -3.35
CA LEU A 90 10.10 7.28 -2.73
C LEU A 90 11.61 7.48 -2.66
N CYS A 91 12.25 7.92 -3.75
CA CYS A 91 13.69 8.24 -3.74
C CYS A 91 14.05 9.34 -2.73
N GLN A 92 13.23 10.39 -2.65
CA GLN A 92 13.45 11.52 -1.74
C GLN A 92 13.38 11.09 -0.27
N ASP A 93 12.48 10.17 0.05
CA ASP A 93 12.33 9.61 1.40
C ASP A 93 13.24 8.40 1.66
N GLY A 94 14.22 8.15 0.78
CA GLY A 94 15.26 7.14 0.98
C GLY A 94 14.80 5.69 0.84
N ALA A 95 13.71 5.44 0.11
CA ALA A 95 13.26 4.08 -0.18
C ALA A 95 14.34 3.28 -0.93
N ASP A 96 14.68 2.09 -0.42
CA ASP A 96 15.63 1.18 -1.05
C ASP A 96 14.94 -0.08 -1.59
N ARG A 97 15.73 -1.08 -2.03
CA ARG A 97 15.20 -2.34 -2.59
C ARG A 97 14.44 -3.21 -1.57
N LYS A 98 14.55 -2.92 -0.27
CA LYS A 98 13.88 -3.62 0.83
C LYS A 98 12.72 -2.79 1.41
N ALA A 99 12.37 -1.67 0.78
CA ALA A 99 11.22 -0.87 1.17
C ALA A 99 9.90 -1.63 0.93
N LEU A 100 8.90 -1.31 1.74
CA LEU A 100 7.53 -1.76 1.56
C LEU A 100 6.66 -0.59 1.11
N ILE A 101 5.99 -0.74 -0.03
CA ILE A 101 4.92 0.16 -0.45
C ILE A 101 3.58 -0.37 0.06
N ILE A 102 2.78 0.49 0.68
CA ILE A 102 1.44 0.19 1.17
C ILE A 102 0.45 1.07 0.39
N ALA A 103 -0.30 0.46 -0.53
CA ALA A 103 -1.29 1.14 -1.35
C ALA A 103 -2.62 1.24 -0.59
N VAL A 104 -3.01 2.44 -0.18
CA VAL A 104 -4.26 2.70 0.56
C VAL A 104 -5.21 3.50 -0.31
N GLY A 105 -6.19 2.83 -0.90
CA GLY A 105 -7.14 3.49 -1.80
C GLY A 105 -7.99 2.53 -2.62
N GLY A 106 -8.71 3.06 -3.61
CA GLY A 106 -9.41 2.25 -4.61
C GLY A 106 -8.48 1.78 -5.74
N GLY A 107 -9.09 1.32 -6.84
CA GLY A 107 -8.37 0.75 -7.98
C GLY A 107 -7.29 1.66 -8.57
N VAL A 108 -7.55 2.97 -8.71
CA VAL A 108 -6.56 3.92 -9.24
C VAL A 108 -5.29 3.98 -8.37
N VAL A 109 -5.46 4.04 -7.04
CA VAL A 109 -4.31 4.01 -6.11
C VAL A 109 -3.59 2.67 -6.19
N GLY A 110 -4.34 1.56 -6.22
CA GLY A 110 -3.79 0.23 -6.37
C GLY A 110 -2.94 0.06 -7.63
N ASP A 111 -3.44 0.51 -8.78
CA ASP A 111 -2.77 0.40 -10.07
C ASP A 111 -1.50 1.24 -10.14
N VAL A 112 -1.58 2.51 -9.73
CA VAL A 112 -0.42 3.43 -9.76
C VAL A 112 0.64 2.98 -8.76
N ALA A 113 0.27 2.64 -7.53
CA ALA A 113 1.19 2.15 -6.51
C ALA A 113 1.77 0.79 -6.89
N GLY A 114 0.96 -0.10 -7.48
CA GLY A 114 1.40 -1.41 -7.93
C GLY A 114 2.40 -1.35 -9.08
N PHE A 115 2.14 -0.49 -10.07
CA PHE A 115 3.08 -0.26 -11.16
C PHE A 115 4.37 0.42 -10.67
N ALA A 116 4.26 1.38 -9.74
CA ALA A 116 5.41 2.00 -9.09
C ALA A 116 6.24 0.95 -8.33
N ALA A 117 5.61 0.10 -7.51
CA ALA A 117 6.28 -0.98 -6.79
C ALA A 117 7.00 -1.97 -7.71
N ALA A 118 6.37 -2.35 -8.82
CA ALA A 118 6.97 -3.29 -9.79
C ALA A 118 8.18 -2.68 -10.51
N SER A 119 8.16 -1.36 -10.77
CA SER A 119 9.19 -0.67 -11.55
C SER A 119 10.33 -0.12 -10.69
N PHE A 120 10.02 0.34 -9.48
CA PHE A 120 10.96 1.01 -8.59
C PHE A 120 12.09 0.05 -8.19
N LEU A 121 13.33 0.44 -8.51
CA LEU A 121 14.53 -0.39 -8.30
C LEU A 121 14.41 -1.85 -8.83
N ARG A 122 13.60 -2.05 -9.88
CA ARG A 122 13.24 -3.34 -10.50
C ARG A 122 12.39 -4.27 -9.61
N GLY A 123 11.63 -3.71 -8.69
CA GLY A 123 10.67 -4.42 -7.85
C GLY A 123 10.95 -4.25 -6.37
N VAL A 124 9.94 -3.80 -5.63
CA VAL A 124 9.89 -3.75 -4.16
C VAL A 124 8.62 -4.40 -3.62
N ALA A 125 8.56 -4.62 -2.31
CA ALA A 125 7.39 -5.26 -1.70
C ALA A 125 6.17 -4.34 -1.75
N LEU A 126 4.99 -4.94 -1.86
CA LEU A 126 3.71 -4.23 -2.00
C LEU A 126 2.64 -4.90 -1.14
N VAL A 127 1.88 -4.08 -0.41
CA VAL A 127 0.66 -4.46 0.30
C VAL A 127 -0.49 -3.58 -0.15
N HIS A 128 -1.63 -4.19 -0.46
CA HIS A 128 -2.85 -3.47 -0.80
C HIS A 128 -3.78 -3.37 0.42
N ILE A 129 -4.31 -2.16 0.65
CA ILE A 129 -5.39 -1.87 1.58
C ILE A 129 -6.51 -1.22 0.77
N PRO A 130 -7.34 -2.02 0.07
CA PRO A 130 -8.39 -1.51 -0.79
C PRO A 130 -9.48 -0.80 0.04
N THR A 131 -9.90 0.38 -0.41
CA THR A 131 -10.93 1.19 0.28
C THR A 131 -12.24 1.29 -0.49
N THR A 132 -12.34 0.61 -1.63
CA THR A 132 -13.56 0.51 -2.45
C THR A 132 -13.89 -0.97 -2.66
N LEU A 133 -15.18 -1.29 -2.84
CA LEU A 133 -15.63 -2.69 -2.99
C LEU A 133 -15.11 -3.37 -4.28
N VAL A 134 -14.89 -2.59 -5.33
CA VAL A 134 -14.45 -3.07 -6.65
C VAL A 134 -12.94 -3.39 -6.67
N ALA A 135 -12.16 -2.74 -5.80
CA ALA A 135 -10.70 -2.85 -5.77
C ALA A 135 -10.22 -4.09 -5.00
#